data_AF-A0A1V6PEX4-F1
#
_entry.id   AF-A0A1V6PEX4-F1
#
_cell.length_a   1.000
_cell.length_b   1.000
_cell.length_c   1.000
_cell.angle_alpha   90.00
_cell.angle_beta   90.00
_cell.angle_gamma   90.00
#
_symmetry.space_group_name_H-M   'P 1'
#
loop_
_entity.id
_entity.type
_entity.pdbx_description
1 polymer ?
#
loop_
_entity_poly.entity_id
_entity_poly.type
_entity_poly.pdbx_seq_one_letter_code
_entity_poly.pdbx_strand_id
1 'polypeptide(L)'
;MPRKIRPKPLRAGNSKVAKKSQQQHPQSLQFIVSGTLTNENSIEEQRAKIIDEVHQARQHTVDNRPVMANEQGKSFFETMIQLQKDVKELRKDQDATTAKLEATTAKLEATTAKLEATTAKLEATTAKLDQVLEALMDIRERNYLTFCRDHATSFTKTYKDRIGLLNSSAVHGGDACLDGEMFLSRRENIPEERRIFKRIYGLDPEKLQQLSRAKHSAILKVLNTVGYAHLSGKIVLREEKLENTFDKVVELLESDEFEEAEMLARALSPSDFAYSCEE
;
A
#
# COMPACT_ATOMS: atom_id res chain seq x y z
N MET A 1 9.64 -20.80 7.84
CA MET A 1 8.71 -21.61 7.02
C MET A 1 7.63 -20.69 6.45
N PRO A 2 7.74 -20.18 5.20
CA PRO A 2 6.77 -19.22 4.69
C PRO A 2 5.49 -19.94 4.24
N ARG A 3 4.33 -19.47 4.74
CA ARG A 3 3.02 -19.96 4.31
C ARG A 3 2.81 -19.57 2.83
N LYS A 4 2.86 -20.58 1.94
CA LYS A 4 2.43 -20.46 0.55
C LYS A 4 0.96 -20.04 0.50
N ILE A 5 0.71 -18.76 0.27
CA ILE A 5 -0.61 -18.24 -0.08
C ILE A 5 -0.93 -18.78 -1.48
N ARG A 6 -1.86 -19.74 -1.57
CA ARG A 6 -2.35 -20.23 -2.86
C ARG A 6 -3.22 -19.14 -3.50
N PRO A 7 -3.00 -18.78 -4.78
CA PRO A 7 -3.87 -17.84 -5.47
C PRO A 7 -5.25 -18.48 -5.68
N LYS A 8 -6.30 -17.73 -5.36
CA LYS A 8 -7.68 -18.09 -5.72
C LYS A 8 -7.80 -18.15 -7.24
N PRO A 9 -8.42 -19.20 -7.82
CA PRO A 9 -8.65 -19.23 -9.26
C PRO A 9 -9.62 -18.11 -9.65
N LEU A 10 -9.17 -17.23 -10.54
CA LEU A 10 -10.00 -16.25 -11.23
C LEU A 10 -11.08 -17.02 -12.00
N ARG A 11 -12.33 -16.81 -11.58
CA ARG A 11 -13.51 -17.41 -12.19
C ARG A 11 -13.64 -16.83 -13.59
N ALA A 12 -13.32 -17.64 -14.60
CA ALA A 12 -13.49 -17.31 -16.01
C ALA A 12 -14.94 -16.90 -16.26
N GLY A 13 -15.17 -15.62 -16.51
CA GLY A 13 -16.44 -15.09 -16.99
C GLY A 13 -16.68 -15.61 -18.39
N ASN A 14 -17.61 -16.55 -18.53
CA ASN A 14 -18.11 -17.01 -19.82
C ASN A 14 -18.87 -15.87 -20.52
N SER A 15 -18.13 -15.04 -21.26
CA SER A 15 -18.68 -14.11 -22.24
C SER A 15 -19.02 -14.88 -23.53
N LYS A 16 -20.17 -15.56 -23.54
CA LYS A 16 -20.82 -15.97 -24.78
C LYS A 16 -21.61 -14.77 -25.32
N VAL A 17 -20.93 -13.86 -26.01
CA VAL A 17 -21.57 -12.86 -26.87
C VAL A 17 -22.11 -13.60 -28.10
N ALA A 18 -23.39 -13.99 -28.02
CA ALA A 18 -24.14 -14.46 -29.17
C ALA A 18 -24.38 -13.29 -30.12
N LYS A 19 -23.54 -13.15 -31.15
CA LYS A 19 -23.86 -12.35 -32.34
C LYS A 19 -25.01 -13.04 -33.09
N LYS A 20 -26.25 -12.67 -32.77
CA LYS A 20 -27.39 -12.84 -33.69
C LYS A 20 -27.63 -11.52 -34.40
N SER A 21 -26.95 -11.33 -35.51
CA SER A 21 -27.37 -10.40 -36.56
C SER A 21 -28.61 -10.99 -37.24
N GLN A 22 -29.78 -10.71 -36.68
CA GLN A 22 -31.03 -10.89 -37.41
C GLN A 22 -31.28 -9.62 -38.22
N GLN A 23 -30.97 -9.69 -39.51
CA GLN A 23 -31.53 -8.80 -40.51
C GLN A 23 -33.06 -8.85 -40.37
N GLN A 24 -33.64 -7.77 -39.84
CA GLN A 24 -35.05 -7.52 -39.99
C GLN A 24 -35.25 -6.96 -41.40
N HIS A 25 -35.77 -7.82 -42.29
CA HIS A 25 -36.46 -7.34 -43.48
C HIS A 25 -37.61 -6.42 -43.06
N PRO A 26 -37.90 -5.35 -43.82
CA PRO A 26 -39.10 -4.57 -43.61
C PRO A 26 -40.29 -5.49 -43.91
N GLN A 27 -40.95 -5.98 -42.87
CA GLN A 27 -42.28 -6.57 -43.03
C GLN A 27 -43.17 -5.47 -43.59
N SER A 28 -43.55 -5.62 -44.86
CA SER A 28 -44.70 -4.94 -45.43
C SER A 28 -45.85 -5.07 -44.44
N LEU A 29 -46.45 -3.94 -44.06
CA LEU A 29 -47.68 -3.87 -43.28
C LEU A 29 -48.80 -4.62 -44.00
N GLN A 30 -48.84 -5.94 -43.85
CA GLN A 30 -50.04 -6.72 -44.04
C GLN A 30 -50.80 -6.64 -42.73
N PHE A 31 -51.92 -5.94 -42.75
CA PHE A 31 -52.88 -5.89 -41.67
C PHE A 31 -53.36 -7.33 -41.41
N ILE A 32 -52.86 -7.96 -40.33
CA ILE A 32 -53.34 -9.27 -39.90
C ILE A 32 -54.65 -9.04 -39.15
N VAL A 33 -55.78 -9.16 -39.85
CA VAL A 33 -57.07 -9.45 -39.21
C VAL A 33 -57.15 -10.97 -39.05
N SER A 34 -56.40 -11.53 -38.11
CA SER A 34 -56.53 -12.95 -37.73
C SER A 34 -57.55 -13.08 -36.61
N GLY A 35 -58.82 -12.85 -36.95
CA GLY A 35 -59.95 -13.41 -36.21
C GLY A 35 -60.46 -14.61 -36.99
N THR A 36 -60.49 -15.80 -36.39
CA THR A 36 -61.21 -16.94 -36.96
C THR A 36 -62.71 -16.63 -36.95
N LEU A 37 -63.22 -16.17 -38.09
CA LEU A 37 -64.63 -15.85 -38.28
C LEU A 37 -65.38 -17.11 -38.71
N THR A 38 -66.11 -17.71 -37.79
CA THR A 38 -66.94 -18.90 -38.05
C THR A 38 -68.42 -18.56 -38.25
N ASN A 39 -68.78 -17.29 -38.48
CA ASN A 39 -70.17 -16.88 -38.66
C ASN A 39 -70.32 -15.79 -39.74
N GLU A 40 -71.12 -16.04 -40.78
CA GLU A 40 -71.31 -15.13 -41.93
C GLU A 40 -71.88 -13.76 -41.51
N ASN A 41 -72.70 -13.72 -40.45
CA ASN A 41 -73.20 -12.48 -39.86
C ASN A 41 -72.07 -11.58 -39.30
N SER A 42 -70.95 -12.18 -38.87
CA SER A 42 -69.79 -11.45 -38.36
C SER A 42 -68.96 -10.82 -39.50
N ILE A 43 -69.04 -11.39 -40.71
CA ILE A 43 -68.31 -10.86 -41.88
C ILE A 43 -68.99 -9.60 -42.41
N GLU A 44 -70.32 -9.58 -42.50
CA GLU A 44 -71.05 -8.40 -42.98
C GLU A 44 -70.98 -7.22 -41.98
N GLU A 45 -71.01 -7.50 -40.67
CA GLU A 45 -70.79 -6.47 -39.65
C GLU A 45 -69.37 -5.88 -39.73
N GLN A 46 -68.36 -6.72 -39.95
CA GLN A 46 -66.99 -6.25 -40.15
C GLN A 46 -66.81 -5.48 -41.46
N ARG A 47 -67.48 -5.89 -42.55
CA ARG A 47 -67.47 -5.15 -43.82
C ARG A 47 -68.08 -3.76 -43.65
N ALA A 48 -69.24 -3.66 -42.99
CA ALA A 48 -69.87 -2.37 -42.71
C ALA A 48 -68.96 -1.47 -41.87
N LYS A 49 -68.28 -2.03 -40.87
CA LYS A 49 -67.32 -1.30 -40.03
C LYS A 49 -66.10 -0.81 -40.83
N ILE A 50 -65.54 -1.65 -41.70
CA ILE A 50 -64.41 -1.26 -42.56
C ILE A 50 -64.84 -0.15 -43.53
N ILE A 51 -66.02 -0.24 -44.12
CA ILE A 51 -66.55 0.79 -45.03
C ILE A 51 -66.73 2.12 -44.29
N ASP A 52 -67.25 2.10 -43.06
CA ASP A 52 -67.37 3.31 -42.23
C ASP A 52 -65.99 3.89 -41.87
N GLU A 53 -65.03 3.06 -41.46
CA GLU A 53 -63.65 3.49 -41.17
C GLU A 53 -62.93 4.07 -42.40
N VAL A 54 -63.18 3.52 -43.60
CA VAL A 54 -62.65 4.04 -44.87
C VAL A 54 -63.30 5.37 -45.23
N HIS A 55 -64.61 5.53 -45.02
CA HIS A 55 -65.29 6.81 -45.24
C HIS A 55 -64.87 7.92 -44.27
N GLN A 56 -64.41 7.55 -43.07
CA GLN A 56 -63.84 8.48 -42.09
C GLN A 56 -62.39 8.89 -42.41
N ALA A 57 -61.72 8.22 -43.35
CA ALA A 57 -60.35 8.56 -43.72
C ALA A 57 -60.29 9.93 -44.42
N ARG A 58 -59.46 10.83 -43.89
CA ARG A 58 -59.23 12.17 -44.44
C ARG A 58 -57.73 12.38 -44.65
N GLN A 59 -57.40 13.36 -45.50
CA GLN A 59 -56.02 13.80 -45.63
C GLN A 59 -55.64 14.60 -44.39
N HIS A 60 -54.68 14.10 -43.63
CA HIS A 60 -54.05 14.79 -42.51
C HIS A 60 -52.63 15.20 -42.89
N THR A 61 -52.07 16.18 -42.20
CA THR A 61 -50.64 16.52 -42.30
C THR A 61 -49.98 16.23 -40.97
N VAL A 62 -49.00 15.32 -40.96
CA VAL A 62 -48.22 14.98 -39.77
C VAL A 62 -46.75 15.24 -40.06
N ASP A 63 -46.12 16.15 -39.29
CA ASP A 63 -44.70 16.56 -39.48
C ASP A 63 -44.40 16.98 -40.94
N ASN A 64 -45.26 17.84 -41.49
CA ASN A 64 -45.20 18.35 -42.88
C ASN A 64 -45.34 17.27 -43.97
N ARG A 65 -45.87 16.08 -43.66
CA ARG A 65 -46.15 15.02 -44.64
C ARG A 65 -47.66 14.76 -44.73
N PRO A 66 -48.25 14.73 -45.94
CA PRO A 66 -49.65 14.36 -46.11
C PRO A 66 -49.82 12.85 -45.89
N VAL A 67 -50.81 12.46 -45.09
CA VAL A 67 -51.15 11.07 -44.79
C VAL A 67 -52.66 10.91 -44.87
N MET A 68 -53.14 9.89 -45.57
CA MET A 68 -54.56 9.53 -45.58
C MET A 68 -54.83 8.54 -44.45
N ALA A 69 -55.54 8.97 -43.41
CA ALA A 69 -55.85 8.14 -42.25
C ALA A 69 -57.18 8.60 -41.61
N ASN A 70 -57.80 7.75 -40.79
CA ASN A 70 -58.77 8.20 -39.81
C ASN A 70 -58.03 8.81 -38.58
N GLU A 71 -58.76 9.33 -37.59
CA GLU A 71 -58.15 9.95 -36.41
C GLU A 71 -57.23 9.00 -35.61
N GLN A 72 -57.57 7.70 -35.57
CA GLN A 72 -56.72 6.69 -34.93
C GLN A 72 -55.39 6.52 -35.67
N GLY A 73 -55.43 6.42 -37.00
CA GLY A 73 -54.22 6.34 -37.82
C GLY A 73 -53.36 7.60 -37.70
N LYS A 74 -53.97 8.79 -37.69
CA LYS A 74 -53.25 10.05 -37.46
C LYS A 74 -52.51 10.04 -36.12
N SER A 75 -53.19 9.70 -35.02
CA SER A 75 -52.59 9.58 -33.68
C SER A 75 -51.43 8.56 -33.64
N PHE A 76 -51.59 7.44 -34.35
CA PHE A 76 -50.51 6.46 -34.50
C PHE A 76 -49.29 7.05 -35.21
N PHE A 77 -49.47 7.78 -36.32
CA PHE A 77 -48.37 8.44 -37.03
C PHE A 77 -47.68 9.51 -36.18
N GLU A 78 -48.44 10.32 -35.43
CA GLU A 78 -47.89 11.31 -34.49
C GLU A 78 -47.04 10.63 -33.41
N THR A 79 -47.55 9.55 -32.81
CA THR A 79 -46.83 8.76 -31.81
C THR A 79 -45.55 8.14 -32.38
N MET A 80 -45.61 7.60 -33.60
CA MET A 80 -44.44 7.00 -34.26
C MET A 80 -43.35 8.05 -34.52
N ILE A 81 -43.72 9.24 -34.99
CA ILE A 81 -42.76 10.34 -35.22
C ILE A 81 -42.16 10.83 -33.91
N GLN A 82 -42.97 10.92 -32.84
CA GLN A 82 -42.46 11.28 -31.52
C GLN A 82 -41.46 10.23 -31.02
N LEU A 83 -41.78 8.94 -31.11
CA LEU A 83 -40.86 7.85 -30.74
C LEU A 83 -39.56 7.90 -31.55
N GLN A 84 -39.61 8.25 -32.84
CA GLN A 84 -38.40 8.41 -33.64
C GLN A 84 -37.54 9.59 -33.16
N LYS A 85 -38.15 10.71 -32.75
CA LYS A 85 -37.46 11.85 -32.15
C LYS A 85 -36.81 11.46 -30.82
N ASP A 86 -37.56 10.80 -29.95
CA ASP A 86 -37.09 10.34 -28.64
C ASP A 86 -35.93 9.34 -28.77
N VAL A 87 -36.02 8.37 -29.68
CA VAL A 87 -34.94 7.40 -29.95
C VAL A 87 -33.68 8.11 -30.45
N LYS A 88 -33.82 9.15 -31.28
CA LYS A 88 -32.68 9.93 -31.77
C LYS A 88 -32.00 10.71 -30.64
N GLU A 89 -32.79 11.31 -29.75
CA GLU A 89 -32.29 12.03 -28.57
C GLU A 89 -31.60 11.08 -27.58
N LEU A 90 -32.23 9.95 -27.25
CA LEU A 90 -31.64 8.92 -26.40
C LEU A 90 -30.31 8.39 -26.93
N ARG A 91 -30.17 8.21 -28.25
CA ARG A 91 -28.90 7.82 -28.87
C ARG A 91 -27.82 8.90 -28.68
N LYS A 92 -28.18 10.17 -28.86
CA LYS A 92 -27.25 11.28 -28.64
C LYS A 92 -26.78 11.34 -27.17
N ASP A 93 -27.69 11.13 -26.22
CA ASP A 93 -27.36 11.09 -24.80
C ASP A 93 -26.51 9.87 -24.43
N GLN A 94 -26.79 8.72 -25.05
CA GLN A 94 -25.98 7.51 -24.91
C GLN A 94 -24.55 7.73 -25.43
N ASP A 95 -24.39 8.35 -26.60
CA ASP A 95 -23.08 8.66 -27.18
C ASP A 95 -22.31 9.66 -26.29
N ALA A 96 -22.99 10.70 -25.80
CA ALA A 96 -22.40 11.66 -24.87
C ALA A 96 -21.98 11.03 -23.54
N THR A 97 -22.77 10.08 -23.03
CA THR A 97 -22.44 9.33 -21.81
C THR A 97 -21.26 8.38 -22.04
N THR A 98 -21.22 7.70 -23.18
CA THR A 98 -20.12 6.83 -23.59
C THR A 98 -18.81 7.62 -23.67
N ALA A 99 -18.81 8.78 -24.33
CA ALA A 99 -17.63 9.65 -24.43
C ALA A 99 -17.13 10.14 -23.06
N LYS A 100 -18.04 10.47 -22.13
CA LYS A 100 -17.68 10.84 -20.75
C LYS A 100 -17.06 9.68 -19.98
N LEU A 101 -17.58 8.47 -20.15
CA LEU A 101 -17.04 7.26 -19.53
C LEU A 101 -15.64 6.96 -20.07
N GLU A 102 -15.43 6.99 -21.39
CA GLU A 102 -14.11 6.80 -22.01
C GLU A 102 -13.08 7.80 -21.50
N ALA A 103 -13.44 9.09 -21.42
CA ALA A 103 -12.56 10.12 -20.88
C ALA A 103 -12.23 9.90 -19.40
N THR A 104 -13.18 9.37 -18.62
CA THR A 104 -12.96 9.04 -17.20
C THR A 104 -12.05 7.82 -17.06
N THR A 105 -12.25 6.78 -17.86
CA THR A 105 -11.38 5.60 -17.91
C THR A 105 -9.94 5.98 -18.25
N ALA A 106 -9.72 6.82 -19.27
CA ALA A 106 -8.38 7.28 -19.63
C ALA A 106 -7.69 8.07 -18.49
N LYS A 107 -8.44 8.87 -17.73
CA LYS A 107 -7.92 9.57 -16.54
C LYS A 107 -7.54 8.60 -15.42
N LEU A 108 -8.35 7.56 -15.20
CA LEU A 108 -8.05 6.53 -14.20
C LEU A 108 -6.80 5.74 -14.58
N GLU A 109 -6.67 5.31 -15.84
CA GLU A 109 -5.46 4.62 -16.34
C GLU A 109 -4.20 5.48 -16.16
N ALA A 110 -4.26 6.77 -16.50
CA ALA A 110 -3.14 7.69 -16.27
C ALA A 110 -2.78 7.86 -14.79
N THR A 111 -3.77 7.81 -13.89
CA THR A 111 -3.56 7.89 -12.45
C THR A 111 -2.91 6.61 -11.91
N THR A 112 -3.38 5.44 -12.37
CA THR A 112 -2.80 4.13 -12.04
C THR A 112 -1.32 4.08 -12.44
N ALA A 113 -0.97 4.50 -13.65
CA ALA A 113 0.43 4.52 -14.11
C ALA A 113 1.33 5.43 -13.24
N LYS A 114 0.81 6.57 -12.76
CA LYS A 114 1.55 7.45 -11.83
C LYS A 114 1.77 6.79 -10.47
N LEU A 115 0.77 6.07 -9.96
CA LEU A 115 0.88 5.34 -8.70
C LEU A 115 1.92 4.22 -8.80
N GLU A 116 1.90 3.42 -9.87
CA GLU A 116 2.89 2.37 -10.12
C GLU A 116 4.32 2.93 -10.17
N ALA A 117 4.53 4.05 -10.88
CA ALA A 117 5.84 4.71 -10.93
C ALA A 117 6.30 5.23 -9.55
N THR A 118 5.37 5.66 -8.70
CA THR A 118 5.67 6.11 -7.33
C THR A 118 6.04 4.94 -6.44
N THR A 119 5.32 3.81 -6.54
CA THR A 119 5.62 2.57 -5.82
C THR A 119 7.03 2.07 -6.16
N ALA A 120 7.40 2.03 -7.44
CA ALA A 120 8.73 1.59 -7.86
C ALA A 120 9.86 2.47 -7.28
N LYS A 121 9.64 3.79 -7.18
CA LYS A 121 10.61 4.71 -6.54
C LYS A 121 10.74 4.46 -5.04
N LEU A 122 9.63 4.15 -4.38
CA LEU A 122 9.62 3.84 -2.95
C LEU A 122 10.39 2.55 -2.68
N GLU A 123 10.12 1.49 -3.44
CA GLU A 123 10.84 0.21 -3.35
C GLU A 123 12.35 0.37 -3.55
N ALA A 124 12.77 1.16 -4.54
CA ALA A 124 14.19 1.46 -4.76
C ALA A 124 14.83 2.23 -3.61
N THR A 125 14.06 3.10 -2.93
CA THR A 125 14.55 3.85 -1.76
C THR A 125 14.68 2.93 -0.54
N THR A 126 13.69 2.05 -0.32
CA THR A 126 13.74 1.03 0.72
C THR A 126 14.95 0.11 0.54
N ALA A 127 15.20 -0.39 -0.68
CA ALA A 127 16.36 -1.24 -0.94
C ALA A 127 17.71 -0.54 -0.65
N LYS A 128 17.82 0.76 -0.90
CA LYS A 128 19.01 1.55 -0.53
C LYS A 128 19.15 1.70 0.98
N LEU A 129 18.04 1.92 1.69
CA LEU A 129 18.03 1.99 3.15
C LEU A 129 18.44 0.66 3.78
N ASP A 130 17.96 -0.46 3.24
CA ASP A 130 18.33 -1.80 3.70
C ASP A 130 19.84 -2.06 3.51
N GLN A 131 20.42 -1.65 2.38
CA GLN A 131 21.87 -1.74 2.16
C GLN A 131 22.67 -0.91 3.16
N VAL A 132 22.21 0.31 3.47
CA VAL A 132 22.83 1.17 4.48
C VAL A 132 22.70 0.55 5.88
N LEU A 133 21.54 -0.03 6.20
CA LEU A 133 21.30 -0.70 7.47
C LEU A 133 22.21 -1.92 7.64
N GLU A 134 22.37 -2.76 6.62
CA GLU A 134 23.29 -3.90 6.67
C GLU A 134 24.75 -3.45 6.85
N ALA A 135 25.17 -2.44 6.10
CA ALA A 135 26.49 -1.84 6.30
C ALA A 135 26.64 -1.32 7.73
N LEU A 136 25.60 -0.72 8.30
CA LEU A 136 25.57 -0.24 9.68
C LEU A 136 25.72 -1.36 10.71
N MET A 137 25.05 -2.49 10.48
CA MET A 137 25.16 -3.67 11.34
C MET A 137 26.54 -4.31 11.26
N ASP A 138 27.16 -4.37 10.07
CA ASP A 138 28.52 -4.90 9.88
C ASP A 138 29.58 -4.08 10.64
N ILE A 139 29.44 -2.76 10.62
CA ILE A 139 30.32 -1.85 11.38
C ILE A 139 30.22 -2.13 12.87
N ARG A 140 29.00 -2.30 13.36
CA ARG A 140 28.73 -2.51 14.79
C ARG A 140 29.23 -3.86 15.25
N GLU A 141 28.96 -4.90 14.48
CA GLU A 141 29.50 -6.23 14.73
C GLU A 141 31.03 -6.17 14.83
N ARG A 142 31.69 -5.44 13.95
CA ARG A 142 33.15 -5.29 13.98
C ARG A 142 33.63 -4.58 15.24
N ASN A 143 33.01 -3.47 15.64
CA ASN A 143 33.41 -2.75 16.85
C ASN A 143 33.26 -3.66 18.07
N TYR A 144 32.12 -4.34 18.17
CA TYR A 144 31.84 -5.29 19.24
C TYR A 144 32.88 -6.42 19.28
N LEU A 145 33.18 -7.05 18.14
CA LEU A 145 34.18 -8.11 18.07
C LEU A 145 35.59 -7.61 18.38
N THR A 146 35.93 -6.39 17.96
CA THR A 146 37.22 -5.76 18.28
C THR A 146 37.36 -5.55 19.79
N PHE A 147 36.29 -5.11 20.45
CA PHE A 147 36.25 -5.03 21.91
C PHE A 147 36.39 -6.42 22.56
N CYS A 148 35.64 -7.42 22.10
CA CYS A 148 35.77 -8.79 22.61
C CYS A 148 37.20 -9.31 22.45
N ARG A 149 37.83 -9.03 21.31
CA ARG A 149 39.21 -9.41 21.00
C ARG A 149 40.20 -8.79 22.00
N ASP A 150 40.03 -7.51 22.32
CA ASP A 150 41.00 -6.76 23.12
C ASP A 150 40.76 -6.91 24.63
N HIS A 151 39.52 -7.17 25.05
CA HIS A 151 39.12 -7.10 26.46
C HIS A 151 38.48 -8.37 27.03
N ALA A 152 38.03 -9.32 26.20
CA ALA A 152 37.60 -10.62 26.69
C ALA A 152 38.79 -11.58 26.74
N THR A 153 38.98 -12.28 27.87
CA THR A 153 40.10 -13.20 28.11
C THR A 153 40.09 -14.44 27.22
N SER A 154 39.04 -14.65 26.43
CA SER A 154 38.86 -15.77 25.49
C SER A 154 39.09 -15.31 24.04
N PHE A 155 40.35 -15.06 23.70
CA PHE A 155 40.76 -14.76 22.34
C PHE A 155 40.63 -16.00 21.45
N THR A 156 39.53 -16.14 20.72
CA THR A 156 39.36 -17.24 19.75
C THR A 156 39.81 -16.82 18.35
N LYS A 157 40.44 -17.75 17.61
CA LYS A 157 40.78 -17.56 16.19
C LYS A 157 39.57 -17.08 15.36
N THR A 158 38.38 -17.54 15.75
CA THR A 158 37.07 -17.18 15.18
C THR A 158 36.82 -15.66 15.13
N TYR A 159 37.20 -14.91 16.17
CA TYR A 159 37.01 -13.45 16.18
C TYR A 159 37.96 -12.74 15.22
N LYS A 160 39.23 -13.17 15.13
CA LYS A 160 40.18 -12.64 14.15
C LYS A 160 39.69 -12.82 12.72
N ASP A 161 39.18 -14.01 12.40
CA ASP A 161 38.71 -14.32 11.05
C ASP A 161 37.47 -13.48 10.69
N ARG A 162 36.53 -13.30 11.64
CA ARG A 162 35.32 -12.48 11.42
C ARG A 162 35.63 -10.98 11.37
N ILE A 163 36.52 -10.48 12.24
CA ILE A 163 36.99 -9.08 12.17
C ILE A 163 37.72 -8.84 10.86
N GLY A 164 38.56 -9.77 10.41
CA GLY A 164 39.23 -9.70 9.10
C GLY A 164 38.25 -9.61 7.93
N LEU A 165 37.17 -10.40 7.97
CA LEU A 165 36.09 -10.34 6.98
C LEU A 165 35.32 -9.02 7.03
N LEU A 166 35.03 -8.49 8.23
CA LEU A 166 34.33 -7.23 8.37
C LEU A 166 35.23 -6.05 7.97
N ASN A 167 36.53 -6.11 8.25
CA ASN A 167 37.53 -5.07 7.98
C ASN A 167 37.72 -4.74 6.49
N SER A 168 37.19 -5.54 5.57
CA SER A 168 37.13 -5.14 4.15
C SER A 168 36.09 -4.05 3.86
N SER A 169 35.29 -3.60 4.85
CA SER A 169 34.31 -2.51 4.69
C SER A 169 34.65 -1.26 5.51
N ALA A 170 34.14 -0.08 5.15
CA ALA A 170 34.80 1.21 5.37
C ALA A 170 34.38 2.09 6.58
N VAL A 171 33.63 1.63 7.59
CA VAL A 171 33.02 2.56 8.58
C VAL A 171 33.10 2.06 10.05
N HIS A 172 33.05 2.95 11.05
CA HIS A 172 33.29 2.74 12.51
C HIS A 172 32.16 3.36 13.38
N GLY A 173 31.94 2.92 14.65
CA GLY A 173 30.66 3.15 15.39
C GLY A 173 30.68 3.21 16.94
N GLY A 174 29.48 3.06 17.56
CA GLY A 174 29.19 3.10 19.02
C GLY A 174 27.76 3.58 19.41
N ASP A 175 26.68 2.89 18.99
CA ASP A 175 25.32 3.23 19.46
C ASP A 175 24.61 2.02 20.08
N ALA A 176 23.92 2.18 21.21
CA ALA A 176 23.41 1.05 21.97
C ALA A 176 22.23 0.35 21.27
N CYS A 177 21.34 1.12 20.60
CA CYS A 177 20.13 0.57 20.00
C CYS A 177 20.42 -0.39 18.85
N LEU A 178 21.20 0.05 17.85
CA LEU A 178 21.45 -0.84 16.70
C LEU A 178 22.50 -1.92 17.05
N ASP A 179 23.27 -1.76 18.13
CA ASP A 179 24.16 -2.81 18.62
C ASP A 179 23.31 -3.92 19.25
N GLY A 180 22.27 -3.56 20.00
CA GLY A 180 21.27 -4.51 20.51
C GLY A 180 20.51 -5.21 19.39
N GLU A 181 20.09 -4.47 18.35
CA GLU A 181 19.42 -5.05 17.18
C GLU A 181 20.34 -6.00 16.39
N MET A 182 21.59 -5.61 16.16
CA MET A 182 22.62 -6.45 15.56
C MET A 182 22.81 -7.73 16.38
N PHE A 183 22.92 -7.58 17.69
CA PHE A 183 23.13 -8.70 18.61
C PHE A 183 21.98 -9.70 18.53
N LEU A 184 20.73 -9.24 18.63
CA LEU A 184 19.56 -10.12 18.56
C LEU A 184 19.43 -10.78 17.18
N SER A 185 19.73 -10.05 16.11
CA SER A 185 19.60 -10.58 14.76
C SER A 185 20.66 -11.62 14.41
N ARG A 186 21.88 -11.48 14.94
CA ARG A 186 23.04 -12.27 14.49
C ARG A 186 23.68 -13.14 15.57
N ARG A 187 23.51 -12.81 16.86
CA ARG A 187 24.31 -13.33 17.99
C ARG A 187 23.49 -13.82 19.19
N GLU A 188 22.15 -13.82 19.12
CA GLU A 188 21.26 -14.18 20.23
C GLU A 188 21.62 -15.52 20.91
N ASN A 189 22.08 -16.49 20.12
CA ASN A 189 22.36 -17.86 20.56
C ASN A 189 23.76 -18.08 21.18
N ILE A 190 24.53 -17.02 21.47
CA ILE A 190 25.88 -17.13 22.04
C ILE A 190 25.90 -16.52 23.47
N PRO A 191 25.74 -17.34 24.52
CA PRO A 191 25.60 -16.85 25.90
C PRO A 191 26.80 -16.04 26.40
N GLU A 192 28.02 -16.38 25.99
CA GLU A 192 29.24 -15.67 26.36
C GLU A 192 29.24 -14.24 25.81
N GLU A 193 28.85 -14.08 24.54
CA GLU A 193 28.75 -12.77 23.90
C GLU A 193 27.65 -11.92 24.56
N ARG A 194 26.56 -12.52 25.01
CA ARG A 194 25.51 -11.81 25.75
C ARG A 194 26.03 -11.19 27.05
N ARG A 195 26.88 -11.92 27.79
CA ARG A 195 27.52 -11.38 29.01
C ARG A 195 28.44 -10.20 28.69
N ILE A 196 29.17 -10.27 27.59
CA ILE A 196 30.03 -9.17 27.14
C ILE A 196 29.19 -7.96 26.72
N PHE A 197 28.09 -8.18 26.00
CA PHE A 197 27.16 -7.13 25.61
C PHE A 197 26.59 -6.40 26.84
N LYS A 198 26.11 -7.17 27.83
CA LYS A 198 25.62 -6.63 29.10
C LYS A 198 26.72 -5.89 29.85
N ARG A 199 27.99 -6.29 29.75
CA ARG A 199 29.12 -5.55 30.33
C ARG A 199 29.37 -4.20 29.63
N ILE A 200 29.18 -4.11 28.32
CA ILE A 200 29.40 -2.88 27.55
C ILE A 200 28.30 -1.86 27.86
N TYR A 201 27.04 -2.30 27.86
CA TYR A 201 25.87 -1.41 27.90
C TYR A 201 25.10 -1.43 29.23
N GLY A 202 25.48 -2.29 30.17
CA GLY A 202 24.77 -2.52 31.44
C GLY A 202 23.46 -3.31 31.30
N LEU A 203 22.92 -3.41 30.08
CA LEU A 203 21.58 -3.93 29.82
C LEU A 203 21.61 -5.13 28.86
N ASP A 204 20.57 -5.95 28.97
CA ASP A 204 20.27 -6.98 27.99
C ASP A 204 19.78 -6.34 26.67
N PRO A 205 20.12 -6.92 25.50
CA PRO A 205 19.82 -6.34 24.20
C PRO A 205 18.31 -6.19 23.94
N GLU A 206 17.47 -7.05 24.51
CA GLU A 206 16.01 -6.95 24.44
C GLU A 206 15.49 -5.69 25.16
N LYS A 207 16.15 -5.29 26.25
CA LYS A 207 15.77 -4.10 27.01
C LYS A 207 16.10 -2.83 26.24
N LEU A 208 17.21 -2.81 25.51
CA LEU A 208 17.59 -1.69 24.64
C LEU A 208 16.59 -1.47 23.49
N GLN A 209 15.94 -2.53 22.99
CA GLN A 209 14.89 -2.38 21.96
C GLN A 209 13.63 -1.66 22.47
N GLN A 210 13.43 -1.60 23.78
CA GLN A 210 12.30 -0.86 24.38
C GLN A 210 12.57 0.66 24.39
N LEU A 211 13.82 1.07 24.18
CA LEU A 211 14.19 2.48 24.15
C LEU A 211 13.84 3.14 22.81
N SER A 212 13.12 4.26 22.86
CA SER A 212 12.80 5.06 21.68
C SER A 212 13.73 6.27 21.58
N ARG A 213 14.33 6.49 20.41
CA ARG A 213 15.15 7.70 20.13
C ARG A 213 14.42 9.01 20.40
N ALA A 214 13.10 9.04 20.21
CA ALA A 214 12.29 10.24 20.42
C ALA A 214 12.02 10.54 21.92
N LYS A 215 11.92 9.51 22.76
CA LYS A 215 11.55 9.64 24.17
C LYS A 215 12.75 9.59 25.12
N HIS A 216 13.73 8.75 24.81
CA HIS A 216 14.83 8.36 25.70
C HIS A 216 16.18 8.85 25.18
N SER A 217 16.20 10.05 24.60
CA SER A 217 17.39 10.57 23.92
C SER A 217 18.57 10.79 24.86
N ALA A 218 18.33 11.16 26.12
CA ALA A 218 19.39 11.39 27.09
C ALA A 218 19.95 10.06 27.61
N ILE A 219 19.10 9.09 27.93
CA ILE A 219 19.51 7.71 28.24
C ILE A 219 20.42 7.18 27.12
N LEU A 220 19.97 7.24 25.87
CA LEU A 220 20.73 6.73 24.74
C LEU A 220 22.07 7.46 24.57
N LYS A 221 22.14 8.76 24.86
CA LYS A 221 23.39 9.50 24.83
C LYS A 221 24.38 8.98 25.89
N VAL A 222 23.91 8.70 27.11
CA VAL A 222 24.74 8.11 28.18
C VAL A 222 25.22 6.71 27.77
N LEU A 223 24.31 5.84 27.34
CA LEU A 223 24.63 4.47 26.93
C LEU A 223 25.60 4.44 25.73
N ASN A 224 25.42 5.30 24.73
CA ASN A 224 26.31 5.41 23.58
C ASN A 224 27.70 5.90 23.98
N THR A 225 27.77 6.87 24.90
CA THR A 225 29.05 7.43 25.39
C THR A 225 29.83 6.36 26.16
N VAL A 226 29.19 5.71 27.12
CA VAL A 226 29.83 4.68 27.94
C VAL A 226 30.16 3.46 27.09
N GLY A 227 29.24 3.03 26.22
CA GLY A 227 29.47 1.96 25.26
C GLY A 227 30.65 2.25 24.33
N TYR A 228 30.74 3.47 23.78
CA TYR A 228 31.90 3.90 22.99
C TYR A 228 33.20 3.88 23.79
N ALA A 229 33.20 4.40 25.02
CA ALA A 229 34.37 4.37 25.89
C ALA A 229 34.85 2.92 26.11
N HIS A 230 33.93 2.04 26.52
CA HIS A 230 34.19 0.61 26.67
C HIS A 230 34.75 0.02 25.38
N LEU A 231 34.06 0.17 24.24
CA LEU A 231 34.47 -0.38 22.94
C LEU A 231 35.86 0.12 22.48
N SER A 232 36.19 1.36 22.78
CA SER A 232 37.49 1.97 22.43
C SER A 232 38.64 1.54 23.34
N GLY A 233 38.37 0.69 24.34
CA GLY A 233 39.35 0.28 25.36
C GLY A 233 39.80 1.42 26.26
N LYS A 234 39.15 2.59 26.13
CA LYS A 234 39.26 3.67 27.09
C LYS A 234 38.47 3.22 28.30
N ILE A 235 39.19 2.79 29.35
CA ILE A 235 38.61 2.84 30.68
C ILE A 235 38.04 4.25 30.82
N VAL A 236 36.81 4.39 31.33
CA VAL A 236 36.22 5.69 31.70
C VAL A 236 37.04 6.24 32.87
N LEU A 237 38.31 6.53 32.62
CA LEU A 237 39.26 7.04 33.58
C LEU A 237 38.88 8.49 33.72
N ARG A 238 38.27 8.81 34.87
CA ARG A 238 38.30 10.10 35.56
C ARG A 238 36.98 10.84 35.73
N GLU A 239 35.83 10.31 35.33
CA GLU A 239 34.55 10.89 35.73
C GLU A 239 33.69 9.90 36.51
N GLU A 240 34.01 9.77 37.80
CA GLU A 240 33.19 9.06 38.81
C GLU A 240 31.71 9.45 38.71
N LYS A 241 31.42 10.70 38.32
CA LYS A 241 30.06 11.18 38.08
C LYS A 241 29.37 10.48 36.91
N LEU A 242 30.04 10.24 35.79
CA LEU A 242 29.45 9.59 34.61
C LEU A 242 29.21 8.11 34.88
N GLU A 243 30.17 7.42 35.50
CA GLU A 243 30.04 5.99 35.87
C GLU A 243 28.91 5.78 36.89
N ASN A 244 28.88 6.58 37.97
CA ASN A 244 27.78 6.55 38.94
C ASN A 244 26.42 6.87 38.31
N THR A 245 26.38 7.74 37.31
CA THR A 245 25.13 8.06 36.61
C THR A 245 24.72 6.93 35.68
N PHE A 246 25.67 6.33 34.97
CA PHE A 246 25.43 5.16 34.12
C PHE A 246 24.87 4.00 34.93
N ASP A 247 25.49 3.64 36.06
CA ASP A 247 25.04 2.53 36.91
C ASP A 247 23.60 2.76 37.41
N LYS A 248 23.29 3.98 37.87
CA LYS A 248 21.93 4.34 38.30
C LYS A 248 20.93 4.34 37.16
N VAL A 249 21.32 4.81 35.97
CA VAL A 249 20.47 4.73 34.77
C VAL A 249 20.19 3.27 34.43
N VAL A 250 21.20 2.40 34.48
CA VAL A 250 21.04 0.97 34.22
C VAL A 250 20.11 0.33 35.26
N GLU A 251 20.29 0.63 36.55
CA GLU A 251 19.42 0.14 37.64
C GLU A 251 17.96 0.54 37.44
N LEU A 252 17.69 1.81 37.16
CA LEU A 252 16.35 2.32 36.87
C LEU A 252 15.73 1.64 35.64
N LEU A 253 16.54 1.44 34.59
CA LEU A 253 16.08 0.74 33.39
C LEU A 253 15.78 -0.73 33.65
N GLU A 254 16.57 -1.44 34.45
CA GLU A 254 16.27 -2.81 34.86
C GLU A 254 14.94 -2.90 35.64
N SER A 255 14.58 -1.86 36.41
CA SER A 255 13.30 -1.71 37.11
C SER A 255 12.13 -1.15 36.27
N ASP A 256 12.30 -0.95 34.95
CA ASP A 256 11.29 -0.35 34.06
C ASP A 256 10.91 1.12 34.39
N GLU A 257 11.78 1.86 35.10
CA GLU A 257 11.60 3.28 35.46
C GLU A 257 12.22 4.20 34.40
N PHE A 258 11.66 4.20 33.19
CA PHE A 258 12.24 4.88 32.03
C PHE A 258 12.25 6.41 32.14
N GLU A 259 11.19 7.00 32.70
CA GLU A 259 11.06 8.44 32.87
C GLU A 259 12.08 9.00 33.88
N GLU A 260 12.26 8.32 35.01
CA GLU A 260 13.23 8.66 36.04
C GLU A 260 14.67 8.53 35.50
N ALA A 261 14.95 7.44 34.77
CA ALA A 261 16.24 7.24 34.10
C ALA A 261 16.54 8.37 33.10
N GLU A 262 15.54 8.82 32.33
CA GLU A 262 15.70 9.93 31.38
C GLU A 262 15.93 11.26 32.08
N MET A 263 15.22 11.54 33.17
CA MET A 263 15.47 12.75 33.98
C MET A 263 16.88 12.76 34.56
N LEU A 264 17.33 11.62 35.10
CA LEU A 264 18.67 11.46 35.65
C LEU A 264 19.73 11.66 34.55
N ALA A 265 19.56 11.03 33.39
CA ALA A 265 20.48 11.16 32.26
C ALA A 265 20.54 12.61 31.72
N ARG A 266 19.42 13.36 31.73
CA ARG A 266 19.39 14.78 31.33
C ARG A 266 20.13 15.71 32.26
N ALA A 267 20.32 15.33 33.52
CA ALA A 267 21.06 16.12 34.49
C ALA A 267 22.57 16.18 34.20
N LEU A 268 23.08 15.31 33.30
CA LEU A 268 24.46 15.37 32.82
C LEU A 268 24.64 16.52 31.83
N SER A 269 25.62 17.37 32.12
CA SER A 269 26.03 18.45 31.24
C SER A 269 26.79 17.89 30.04
N PRO A 270 26.72 18.49 28.83
CA PRO A 270 27.61 18.16 27.71
C PRO A 270 29.11 18.15 28.07
N SER A 271 29.52 18.94 29.08
CA SER A 271 30.90 18.94 29.60
C SER A 271 31.28 17.64 30.30
N ASP A 272 30.31 16.93 30.88
CA ASP A 272 30.50 15.63 31.56
C ASP A 272 30.73 14.48 30.54
N PHE A 273 30.74 14.81 29.23
CA PHE A 273 31.03 13.87 28.15
C PHE A 273 32.35 14.22 27.44
N ALA A 274 33.06 15.26 27.89
CA ALA A 274 34.29 15.71 27.26
C ALA A 274 35.43 14.76 27.59
N TYR A 275 35.78 13.88 26.64
CA TYR A 275 37.01 13.10 26.75
C TYR A 275 38.21 14.06 26.73
N SER A 276 38.94 14.17 27.84
CA SER A 276 40.29 14.76 27.80
C SER A 276 41.18 13.80 27.00
N CYS A 277 41.30 14.05 25.70
CA CYS A 277 42.37 13.48 24.88
C CYS A 277 43.69 14.19 25.22
N GLU A 278 44.13 14.13 26.47
CA GLU A 278 45.51 14.45 26.81
C GLU A 278 46.31 13.15 26.64
N GLU A 279 47.20 13.16 25.64
CA GLU A 279 48.11 12.07 25.24
C GLU A 279 49.08 11.65 26.35
#